data_AF-A0A522R1H4-F1
#
_entry.id   AF-A0A522R1H4-F1
#
_cell.length_a   1.000
_cell.length_b   1.000
_cell.length_c   1.000
_cell.angle_alpha   90.00
_cell.angle_beta   90.00
_cell.angle_gamma   90.00
#
_symmetry.space_group_name_H-M   'P 1'
#
loop_
_entity.id
_entity.type
_entity.pdbx_description
1 polymer ?
#
loop_
_entity_poly.entity_id
_entity_poly.type
_entity_poly.pdbx_seq_one_letter_code
_entity_poly.pdbx_strand_id
1 'polypeptide(L)' 'DATLGAMRLVWAELKQTIEPSSAVVLAALLAQRERFAGQRVGLVLSGGNVDLDALPFVAGA' A
#
# COMPACT_ATOMS: atom_id res chain seq x y z
N ASP A 1 -3.31 -4.17 -10.22
CA ASP A 1 -4.40 -3.47 -9.50
C ASP A 1 -4.26 -3.48 -7.99
N ALA A 2 -4.29 -4.64 -7.31
CA ALA A 2 -4.26 -4.71 -5.84
C ALA A 2 -3.06 -3.98 -5.20
N THR A 3 -1.84 -4.17 -5.74
CA THR A 3 -0.63 -3.49 -5.23
C THR A 3 -0.71 -1.97 -5.36
N LEU A 4 -1.15 -1.45 -6.51
CA LEU A 4 -1.32 0.00 -6.72
C LEU A 4 -2.42 0.57 -5.83
N GLY A 5 -3.51 -0.18 -5.62
CA GLY A 5 -4.56 0.18 -4.68
C GLY A 5 -4.05 0.27 -3.24
N ALA A 6 -3.20 -0.68 -2.83
CA ALA A 6 -2.55 -0.65 -1.52
C ALA A 6 -1.58 0.55 -1.38
N MET A 7 -0.78 0.85 -2.40
CA MET A 7 0.06 2.06 -2.42
C MET A 7 -0.77 3.33 -2.25
N ARG A 8 -1.85 3.47 -3.03
CA ARG A 8 -2.76 4.63 -2.95
C ARG A 8 -3.38 4.75 -1.56
N LEU A 9 -3.79 3.64 -0.94
CA LEU A 9 -4.38 3.64 0.40
C LEU A 9 -3.38 4.10 1.47
N VAL A 10 -2.14 3.59 1.43
CA VAL A 10 -1.08 4.02 2.35
C VAL A 10 -0.77 5.50 2.18
N TRP A 11 -0.69 5.98 0.95
CA TRP A 11 -0.48 7.40 0.67
C TRP A 11 -1.66 8.26 1.17
N ALA A 12 -2.89 7.83 0.93
CA ALA A 12 -4.09 8.59 1.32
C ALA A 12 -4.27 8.65 2.84
N GLU A 13 -4.07 7.55 3.55
CA GLU A 13 -4.35 7.46 5.00
C GLU A 13 -3.14 7.80 5.87
N LEU A 14 -1.96 7.30 5.50
CA LEU A 14 -0.74 7.42 6.31
C LEU A 14 0.19 8.54 5.84
N LYS A 15 -0.08 9.12 4.66
CA LYS A 15 0.75 10.15 4.01
C LYS A 15 2.20 9.69 3.75
N GLN A 16 2.42 8.37 3.71
CA GLN A 16 3.70 7.77 3.40
C GLN A 16 3.74 7.35 1.94
N THR A 17 4.86 7.62 1.27
CA THR A 17 5.17 7.07 -0.05
C THR A 17 5.89 5.75 0.12
N ILE A 18 5.34 4.69 -0.47
CA ILE A 18 5.93 3.36 -0.47
C ILE A 18 6.11 2.86 -1.90
N GLU A 19 7.16 2.08 -2.15
CA GLU A 19 7.38 1.43 -3.45
C GLU A 19 6.46 0.21 -3.64
N PRO A 20 6.22 -0.25 -4.89
CA PRO A 20 5.34 -1.37 -5.16
C PRO A 20 5.72 -2.66 -4.41
N SER A 21 7.03 -2.92 -4.26
CA SER A 21 7.55 -4.09 -3.54
C SER A 21 7.11 -4.08 -2.07
N SER A 22 7.05 -2.90 -1.44
CA SER A 22 6.65 -2.73 -0.05
C SER A 22 5.12 -2.81 0.13
N ALA A 23 4.33 -2.52 -0.90
CA ALA A 23 2.87 -2.52 -0.82
C ALA A 23 2.25 -3.94 -0.86
N VAL A 24 3.03 -4.95 -1.25
CA VAL A 24 2.54 -6.33 -1.42
C VAL A 24 1.95 -6.92 -0.13
N VAL A 25 2.50 -6.56 1.04
CA VAL A 25 2.04 -7.08 2.33
C VAL A 25 0.63 -6.59 2.67
N LEU A 26 0.34 -5.32 2.37
CA LEU A 26 -0.99 -4.76 2.55
C LEU A 26 -1.95 -5.30 1.49
N ALA A 27 -1.52 -5.39 0.23
CA ALA A 27 -2.34 -5.94 -0.85
C ALA A 27 -2.78 -7.39 -0.55
N ALA A 28 -1.86 -8.22 -0.06
CA ALA A 28 -2.15 -9.60 0.34
C ALA A 28 -3.13 -9.67 1.53
N LEU A 29 -2.93 -8.83 2.55
CA LEU A 29 -3.85 -8.75 3.69
C LEU A 29 -5.25 -8.35 3.26
N LEU A 30 -5.37 -7.33 2.39
CA LEU A 30 -6.66 -6.85 1.89
C LEU A 30 -7.38 -7.90 1.04
N ALA A 31 -6.65 -8.71 0.26
CA ALA A 31 -7.21 -9.80 -0.53
C ALA A 31 -7.68 -10.99 0.33
N GLN A 32 -7.26 -11.08 1.59
CA GLN A 32 -7.53 -12.19 2.50
C GLN A 32 -8.06 -11.68 3.85
N ARG A 33 -8.85 -10.59 3.86
CA ARG A 33 -9.32 -9.94 5.09
C ARG A 33 -9.94 -10.89 6.11
N GLU A 34 -10.80 -11.81 5.65
CA GLU A 34 -11.47 -12.80 6.51
C GLU A 34 -10.47 -13.68 7.27
N ARG A 35 -9.35 -14.05 6.63
CA ARG A 35 -8.30 -14.86 7.28
C ARG A 35 -7.67 -14.15 8.48
N PHE A 36 -7.68 -12.82 8.49
CA PHE A 36 -7.06 -11.99 9.51
C PHE A 36 -8.08 -11.29 10.43
N ALA A 37 -9.37 -11.57 10.29
CA ALA A 37 -10.41 -10.97 11.10
C ALA A 37 -10.18 -11.26 12.61
N GLY A 38 -10.39 -10.23 13.44
CA GLY A 38 -10.19 -10.31 14.89
C GLY A 38 -8.73 -10.38 15.37
N GLN A 39 -7.75 -10.39 14.46
CA GLN A 39 -6.33 -10.46 14.81
C GLN A 39 -5.68 -9.07 14.80
N ARG A 40 -4.64 -8.90 15.64
CA ARG A 40 -3.74 -7.74 15.59
C ARG A 40 -2.59 -8.08 14.65
N VAL A 41 -2.56 -7.47 13.48
CA VAL A 41 -1.54 -7.74 12.46
C VAL A 41 -0.59 -6.57 12.31
N GLY A 42 0.71 -6.83 12.45
CA GLY A 42 1.77 -5.88 12.12
C GLY A 42 2.23 -6.10 10.67
N LEU A 43 2.33 -5.02 9.89
CA LEU A 43 2.89 -5.04 8.55
C LEU A 43 4.16 -4.19 8.51
N VAL A 44 5.19 -4.68 7.82
CA VAL A 44 6.44 -3.92 7.62
C VAL A 44 6.40 -3.27 6.24
N LEU A 45 6.48 -1.94 6.22
CA LEU A 45 6.69 -1.18 4.99
C LEU A 45 8.19 -1.00 4.81
N SER A 46 8.78 -1.78 3.90
CA SER A 46 10.23 -1.96 3.80
C SER A 46 10.95 -0.86 3.00
N GLY A 47 10.24 -0.10 2.16
CA GLY A 47 10.87 0.84 1.25
C GLY A 47 9.91 1.86 0.64
N GLY A 48 10.45 3.02 0.29
CA GLY A 48 9.73 4.16 -0.29
C GLY A 48 10.44 4.80 -1.46
N ASN A 49 11.29 4.06 -2.17
CA ASN A 49 12.06 4.60 -3.30
C ASN A 49 11.14 4.69 -4.52
N VAL A 50 10.39 5.78 -4.60
CA VAL A 50 9.47 6.06 -5.71
C VAL A 50 9.81 7.38 -6.38
N ASP A 51 9.61 7.41 -7.69
CA ASP A 51 9.51 8.65 -8.43
C ASP A 51 8.10 9.23 -8.25
N LEU A 52 8.01 10.44 -7.72
CA LEU A 52 6.74 11.12 -7.44
C LEU A 52 5.99 11.48 -8.72
N ASP A 53 6.72 11.82 -9.79
CA ASP A 53 6.13 12.19 -11.08
C ASP A 53 5.55 10.98 -11.81
N ALA A 54 5.98 9.77 -11.43
CA ALA A 54 5.52 8.50 -11.98
C ALA A 54 4.40 7.84 -11.16
N LEU A 55 3.92 8.45 -10.06
CA LEU A 55 2.89 7.84 -9.23
C LEU A 55 1.54 7.79 -9.98
N PRO A 56 1.00 6.59 -10.29
CA PRO A 56 -0.18 6.43 -11.15
C PRO A 56 -1.50 6.85 -10.46
N PHE A 57 -1.39 7.35 -9.22
CA PHE A 57 -2.51 7.74 -8.39
C PHE A 57 -2.51 9.20 -7.97
N VAL A 58 -1.50 9.98 -8.39
CA VAL A 58 -1.36 11.40 -8.08
C VAL A 58 -1.63 12.28 -9.30
N ALA A 59 -1.58 11.72 -10.52
CA ALA A 59 -1.93 12.44 -11.74
C ALA A 59 -3.44 12.80 -11.78
N GLY A 60 -3.77 14.04 -11.43
CA GLY A 60 -5.14 14.57 -11.46
C GLY A 60 -5.57 15.37 -10.22
N ALA A 61 -4.70 16.24 -9.69
CA ALA A 61 -5.11 17.38 -8.87
C ALA A 61 -5.00 18.66 -9.70
#